data_AF-M2TM98-F1
#
_entry.id   AF-M2TM98-F1
#
_cell.length_a   1.000
_cell.length_b   1.000
_cell.length_c   1.000
_cell.angle_alpha   90.00
_cell.angle_beta   90.00
_cell.angle_gamma   90.00
#
_symmetry.space_group_name_H-M   'P 1'
#
loop_
_entity.id
_entity.type
_entity.pdbx_description
1 polymer ?
#
loop_
_entity_poly.entity_id
_entity_poly.type
_entity_poly.pdbx_seq_one_letter_code
_entity_poly.pdbx_strand_id
1 'polypeptide(L)'
;MPTGIPSSGSGLAADEQLDGPVLALLTTAQQQQGGGDLNGAASSLERAQRIAPREPQVLYRLAQVRLAQGDATQAEQLSRRALSYASGRPALQASLWELIAQARERQGDSAGAAQARERAKVNL
;
A
#
# COMPACT_ATOMS: atom_id res chain seq x y z
N MET A 1 3.28 -13.12 -37.00
CA MET A 1 4.13 -12.48 -35.96
C MET A 1 3.76 -11.00 -35.95
N PRO A 2 2.98 -10.51 -34.97
CA PRO A 2 3.53 -9.93 -33.73
C PRO A 2 2.61 -10.28 -32.52
N THR A 3 2.85 -10.05 -31.22
CA THR A 3 3.67 -9.10 -30.46
C THR A 3 3.96 -9.77 -29.11
N GLY A 4 5.20 -9.74 -28.65
CA GLY A 4 5.54 -10.16 -27.28
C GLY A 4 4.96 -9.17 -26.27
N ILE A 5 4.11 -9.66 -25.38
CA ILE A 5 3.65 -8.91 -24.21
C ILE A 5 4.73 -9.11 -23.13
N PRO A 6 5.32 -8.05 -22.55
CA PRO A 6 6.30 -8.22 -21.50
C PRO A 6 5.61 -8.67 -20.21
N SER A 7 5.97 -9.87 -19.74
CA SER A 7 5.70 -10.31 -18.37
C SER A 7 6.53 -9.46 -17.41
N SER A 8 5.97 -8.35 -16.95
CA SER A 8 6.50 -7.61 -15.80
C SER A 8 5.32 -7.17 -14.94
N GLY A 9 5.13 -7.87 -13.82
CA GLY A 9 4.03 -7.53 -12.93
C GLY A 9 3.91 -8.50 -11.77
N SER A 10 4.90 -8.50 -10.87
CA SER A 10 4.76 -9.08 -9.52
C SER A 10 3.68 -8.37 -8.65
N GLY A 11 2.82 -7.53 -9.25
CA GLY A 11 1.65 -6.89 -8.63
C GLY A 11 0.29 -7.22 -9.28
N LEU A 12 0.25 -7.99 -10.39
CA LEU A 12 -0.99 -8.26 -11.13
C LEU A 12 -1.89 -9.30 -10.43
N ALA A 13 -1.32 -10.29 -9.74
CA ALA A 13 -2.10 -11.38 -9.12
C ALA A 13 -3.03 -10.91 -7.97
N ALA A 14 -2.70 -9.80 -7.31
CA ALA A 14 -3.53 -9.23 -6.26
C ALA A 14 -4.56 -8.20 -6.78
N ASP A 15 -4.34 -7.68 -8.00
CA ASP A 15 -5.22 -6.72 -8.67
C ASP A 15 -6.38 -7.44 -9.40
N GLU A 16 -6.13 -8.67 -9.89
CA GLU A 16 -7.09 -9.47 -10.67
C GLU A 16 -8.35 -9.92 -9.89
N GLN A 17 -8.30 -9.93 -8.55
CA GLN A 17 -9.44 -10.31 -7.70
C GLN A 17 -10.24 -9.12 -7.16
N LEU A 18 -9.89 -7.89 -7.54
CA LEU A 18 -10.54 -6.70 -7.04
C LEU A 18 -11.83 -6.41 -7.80
N ASP A 19 -12.86 -5.94 -7.08
CA ASP A 19 -14.07 -5.40 -7.69
C ASP A 19 -13.70 -4.31 -8.72
N GLY A 20 -14.28 -4.37 -9.92
CA GLY A 20 -14.04 -3.39 -11.00
C GLY A 20 -14.01 -1.91 -10.57
N PRO A 21 -14.94 -1.41 -9.72
CA PRO A 21 -14.87 -0.03 -9.22
C PRO A 21 -13.68 0.24 -8.27
N VAL A 22 -13.20 -0.76 -7.52
CA VAL A 22 -12.02 -0.64 -6.63
C VAL A 22 -10.76 -0.50 -7.47
N LEU A 23 -10.60 -1.32 -8.50
CA LEU A 23 -9.47 -1.28 -9.42
C LEU A 23 -9.38 0.06 -10.16
N ALA A 24 -10.52 0.58 -10.62
CA ALA A 24 -10.60 1.90 -11.23
C ALA A 24 -10.12 3.00 -10.27
N LEU A 25 -10.58 2.99 -9.02
CA LEU A 25 -10.18 3.96 -8.00
C LEU A 25 -8.69 3.86 -7.63
N LEU A 26 -8.13 2.64 -7.55
CA LEU A 26 -6.70 2.43 -7.32
C LEU A 26 -5.87 2.99 -8.48
N THR A 27 -6.31 2.76 -9.72
CA THR A 27 -5.67 3.30 -10.92
C THR A 27 -5.70 4.83 -10.92
N THR A 28 -6.85 5.43 -10.62
CA THR A 28 -6.99 6.89 -10.50
C THR A 28 -6.07 7.44 -9.41
N ALA A 29 -6.03 6.80 -8.24
CA ALA A 29 -5.17 7.22 -7.15
C ALA A 29 -3.68 7.16 -7.53
N GLN A 30 -3.25 6.11 -8.23
CA GLN A 30 -1.87 6.00 -8.69
C GLN A 30 -1.50 7.13 -9.64
N GLN A 31 -2.39 7.48 -10.59
CA GLN A 31 -2.17 8.59 -11.51
C GLN A 31 -2.08 9.93 -10.76
N GLN A 32 -2.97 10.15 -9.79
CA GLN A 32 -2.96 11.34 -8.94
C GLN A 32 -1.68 11.43 -8.10
N GLN A 33 -1.22 10.31 -7.49
CA GLN A 33 0.05 10.27 -6.78
C GLN A 33 1.23 10.62 -7.70
N GLY A 34 1.28 10.05 -8.91
CA GLY A 34 2.32 10.33 -9.89
C GLY A 34 2.32 11.78 -10.38
N GLY A 35 1.15 12.43 -10.40
CA GLY A 35 0.99 13.85 -10.71
C GLY A 35 1.29 14.81 -9.55
N GLY A 36 1.51 14.30 -8.33
CA GLY A 36 1.69 15.11 -7.12
C GLY A 36 0.38 15.45 -6.37
N ASP A 37 -0.77 15.03 -6.89
CA ASP A 37 -2.09 15.20 -6.29
C ASP A 37 -2.35 14.17 -5.18
N LEU A 38 -1.56 14.24 -4.10
CA LEU A 38 -1.69 13.32 -2.96
C LEU A 38 -3.08 13.38 -2.31
N ASN A 39 -3.69 14.57 -2.25
CA ASN A 39 -5.06 14.74 -1.72
C ASN A 39 -6.12 14.08 -2.60
N GLY A 40 -5.97 14.18 -3.93
CA GLY A 40 -6.84 13.50 -4.88
C GLY A 40 -6.71 11.98 -4.72
N ALA A 41 -5.48 11.50 -4.64
CA ALA A 41 -5.19 10.08 -4.46
C ALA A 41 -5.79 9.52 -3.16
N ALA A 42 -5.64 10.23 -2.04
CA ALA A 42 -6.24 9.85 -0.78
C ALA A 42 -7.77 9.72 -0.91
N SER A 43 -8.42 10.70 -1.55
CA SER A 43 -9.88 10.71 -1.74
C SER A 43 -10.36 9.50 -2.57
N SER A 44 -9.63 9.16 -3.64
CA SER A 44 -9.91 8.00 -4.48
C SER A 44 -9.74 6.69 -3.71
N LEU A 45 -8.68 6.58 -2.91
CA LEU A 45 -8.39 5.40 -2.07
C LEU A 45 -9.36 5.24 -0.90
N GLU A 46 -9.85 6.33 -0.31
CA GLU A 46 -10.89 6.30 0.73
C GLU A 46 -12.22 5.78 0.17
N ARG A 47 -12.56 6.16 -1.06
CA ARG A 47 -13.70 5.56 -1.78
C ARG A 47 -13.48 4.06 -2.01
N ALA A 48 -12.29 3.67 -2.45
CA ALA A 48 -11.94 2.27 -2.64
C ALA A 48 -12.05 1.48 -1.33
N GLN A 49 -11.61 2.07 -0.22
CA GLN A 49 -11.69 1.47 1.12
C GLN A 49 -13.14 1.29 1.58
N ARG A 50 -14.05 2.20 1.22
CA ARG A 50 -15.48 2.04 1.55
C ARG A 50 -16.11 0.85 0.82
N ILE A 51 -15.66 0.58 -0.41
CA ILE A 51 -16.14 -0.56 -1.20
C ILE A 51 -15.49 -1.85 -0.70
N ALA A 52 -14.17 -1.83 -0.47
CA ALA A 52 -13.38 -2.98 -0.03
C ALA A 52 -12.60 -2.68 1.27
N PRO A 53 -13.27 -2.67 2.44
CA PRO A 53 -12.65 -2.29 3.72
C PRO A 53 -11.66 -3.34 4.26
N ARG A 54 -11.68 -4.54 3.69
CA ARG A 54 -10.82 -5.67 4.06
C ARG A 54 -9.72 -5.94 3.03
N GLU A 55 -9.59 -5.09 2.02
CA GLU A 55 -8.57 -5.27 1.00
C GLU A 55 -7.23 -4.68 1.45
N PRO A 56 -6.20 -5.51 1.73
CA PRO A 56 -4.91 -5.01 2.20
C PRO A 56 -4.20 -4.15 1.15
N GLN A 57 -4.45 -4.36 -0.15
CA GLN A 57 -3.86 -3.57 -1.23
C GLN A 57 -4.32 -2.10 -1.20
N VAL A 58 -5.63 -1.87 -0.95
CA VAL A 58 -6.19 -0.52 -0.83
C VAL A 58 -5.60 0.20 0.37
N LEU A 59 -5.53 -0.49 1.52
CA LEU A 59 -4.95 0.06 2.75
C LEU A 59 -3.47 0.38 2.59
N TYR A 60 -2.71 -0.47 1.90
CA TYR A 60 -1.29 -0.25 1.60
C TYR A 60 -1.08 1.03 0.77
N ARG A 61 -1.82 1.20 -0.32
CA ARG A 61 -1.72 2.41 -1.15
C ARG A 61 -2.13 3.66 -0.38
N LEU A 62 -3.20 3.58 0.42
CA LEU A 62 -3.63 4.71 1.25
C LEU A 62 -2.55 5.08 2.27
N ALA A 63 -1.89 4.08 2.86
CA ALA A 63 -0.78 4.30 3.77
C ALA A 63 0.41 4.99 3.09
N GLN A 64 0.76 4.61 1.85
CA GLN A 64 1.82 5.29 1.08
C GLN A 64 1.48 6.75 0.82
N VAL A 65 0.24 7.05 0.42
CA VAL A 65 -0.22 8.42 0.21
C VAL A 65 -0.10 9.23 1.51
N ARG A 66 -0.60 8.70 2.63
CA ARG A 66 -0.52 9.37 3.93
C ARG A 66 0.92 9.63 4.35
N LEU A 67 1.83 8.67 4.11
CA LEU A 67 3.25 8.84 4.39
C LEU A 67 3.86 9.97 3.53
N ALA A 68 3.51 10.03 2.26
CA ALA A 68 3.94 11.10 1.34
C ALA A 68 3.36 12.48 1.73
N GLN A 69 2.15 12.52 2.29
CA GLN A 69 1.52 13.73 2.84
C GLN A 69 2.18 14.21 4.14
N GLY A 70 3.01 13.37 4.78
CA GLY A 70 3.63 13.63 6.08
C GLY A 70 2.84 13.08 7.27
N ASP A 71 1.68 12.45 7.02
CA ASP A 71 0.84 11.78 8.02
C ASP A 71 1.37 10.39 8.37
N ALA A 72 2.58 10.35 8.94
CA ALA A 72 3.26 9.11 9.30
C ALA A 72 2.44 8.24 10.29
N THR A 73 1.78 8.87 11.27
CA THR A 73 0.94 8.15 12.24
C THR A 73 -0.24 7.44 11.56
N GLN A 74 -0.90 8.07 10.58
CA GLN A 74 -1.97 7.41 9.83
C GLN A 74 -1.43 6.30 8.93
N ALA A 75 -0.30 6.53 8.27
CA ALA A 75 0.36 5.54 7.42
C ALA A 75 0.69 4.25 8.19
N GLU A 76 1.17 4.38 9.43
CA GLU A 76 1.43 3.25 10.31
C GLU A 76 0.15 2.49 10.67
N GLN A 77 -0.90 3.19 11.09
CA GLN A 77 -2.18 2.56 11.47
C GLN A 77 -2.79 1.79 10.31
N LEU A 78 -2.80 2.38 9.12
CA LEU A 78 -3.32 1.74 7.90
C LEU A 78 -2.51 0.49 7.55
N SER A 79 -1.18 0.58 7.62
CA SER A 79 -0.29 -0.55 7.34
C SER A 79 -0.48 -1.70 8.34
N ARG A 80 -0.60 -1.39 9.63
CA ARG A 80 -0.89 -2.41 10.66
C ARG A 80 -2.23 -3.09 10.40
N ARG A 81 -3.25 -2.34 9.99
CA ARG A 81 -4.56 -2.89 9.64
C ARG A 81 -4.49 -3.76 8.39
N ALA A 82 -3.76 -3.34 7.38
CA ALA A 82 -3.53 -4.12 6.17
C ALA A 82 -2.79 -5.43 6.47
N LEU A 83 -1.81 -5.43 7.39
CA LEU A 83 -1.10 -6.64 7.81
C LEU A 83 -2.04 -7.71 8.35
N SER A 84 -3.07 -7.33 9.10
CA SER A 84 -4.08 -8.27 9.60
C SER A 84 -4.83 -8.97 8.47
N TYR A 85 -5.03 -8.31 7.33
CA TYR A 85 -5.73 -8.85 6.16
C TYR A 85 -4.77 -9.47 5.11
N ALA A 86 -3.48 -9.13 5.14
CA ALA A 86 -2.45 -9.66 4.24
C ALA A 86 -1.96 -11.06 4.63
N SER A 87 -2.71 -11.80 5.45
CA SER A 87 -2.39 -13.19 5.81
C SER A 87 -2.33 -14.06 4.56
N GLY A 88 -1.22 -14.79 4.37
CA GLY A 88 -0.99 -15.60 3.17
C GLY A 88 -0.37 -14.84 1.98
N ARG A 89 -0.04 -13.55 2.14
CA ARG A 89 0.66 -12.74 1.13
C ARG A 89 2.01 -12.22 1.68
N PRO A 90 3.06 -13.07 1.78
CA PRO A 90 4.32 -12.71 2.43
C PRO A 90 4.99 -11.47 1.80
N ALA A 91 4.98 -11.37 0.47
CA ALA A 91 5.50 -10.19 -0.24
C ALA A 91 4.79 -8.88 0.17
N LEU A 92 3.46 -8.90 0.29
CA LEU A 92 2.69 -7.73 0.73
C LEU A 92 2.96 -7.40 2.20
N GLN A 93 3.12 -8.42 3.04
CA GLN A 93 3.49 -8.23 4.45
C GLN A 93 4.86 -7.56 4.58
N ALA A 94 5.85 -7.97 3.78
CA ALA A 94 7.17 -7.34 3.76
C ALA A 94 7.08 -5.85 3.39
N SER A 95 6.35 -5.51 2.31
CA SER A 95 6.14 -4.11 1.90
C SER A 95 5.41 -3.29 2.98
N LEU A 96 4.45 -3.87 3.67
CA LEU A 96 3.72 -3.21 4.75
C LEU A 96 4.61 -2.94 5.98
N TRP A 97 5.44 -3.90 6.36
CA TRP A 97 6.42 -3.72 7.43
C TRP A 97 7.45 -2.65 7.09
N GLU A 98 7.88 -2.57 5.83
CA GLU A 98 8.77 -1.52 5.36
C GLU A 98 8.11 -0.14 5.44
N LEU A 99 6.83 -0.04 5.11
CA LEU A 99 6.07 1.21 5.22
C LEU A 99 5.92 1.64 6.68
N ILE A 100 5.64 0.71 7.60
CA ILE A 100 5.63 0.98 9.04
C ILE A 100 6.99 1.49 9.50
N ALA A 101 8.08 0.90 9.01
CA ALA A 101 9.42 1.36 9.36
C ALA A 101 9.66 2.82 8.94
N GLN A 102 9.32 3.15 7.69
CA GLN A 102 9.42 4.52 7.18
C GLN A 102 8.55 5.48 7.99
N ALA A 103 7.32 5.08 8.32
CA ALA A 103 6.41 5.88 9.13
C ALA A 103 6.97 6.13 10.53
N ARG A 104 7.53 5.12 11.19
CA ARG A 104 8.15 5.25 12.51
C ARG A 104 9.40 6.13 12.47
N GLU A 105 10.23 5.98 11.43
CA GLU A 105 11.41 6.82 11.22
C GLU A 105 11.02 8.30 11.07
N ARG A 106 9.96 8.60 10.31
CA ARG A 106 9.39 9.96 10.19
C ARG A 106 8.81 10.50 11.50
N GLN A 107 8.35 9.64 12.40
CA GLN A 107 7.86 10.00 13.73
C GLN A 107 8.99 10.16 14.75
N GLY A 108 10.24 9.84 14.40
CA GLY A 108 11.40 9.86 15.31
C GLY A 108 11.59 8.56 16.11
N ASP A 109 10.81 7.52 15.81
CA ASP A 109 10.88 6.21 16.48
C ASP A 109 11.84 5.27 15.72
N SER A 110 13.14 5.58 15.77
CA SER A 110 14.18 4.80 15.07
C SER A 110 14.25 3.34 15.56
N ALA A 111 13.98 3.11 16.84
CA ALA A 111 13.99 1.77 17.43
C ALA A 111 12.88 0.89 16.84
N GLY A 112 11.64 1.36 16.80
CA GLY A 112 10.56 0.62 16.19
C GLY A 112 10.64 0.59 14.67
N ALA A 113 11.30 1.56 14.02
CA ALA A 113 11.62 1.48 12.59
C ALA A 113 12.55 0.29 12.29
N ALA A 114 13.61 0.11 13.08
CA ALA A 114 14.53 -1.02 12.94
C ALA A 114 13.82 -2.37 13.12
N GLN A 115 12.99 -2.49 14.17
CA GLN A 115 12.19 -3.69 14.40
C GLN A 115 11.23 -4.01 13.23
N ALA A 116 10.60 -2.98 12.67
CA ALA A 116 9.70 -3.15 11.53
C ALA A 116 10.47 -3.59 10.27
N ARG A 117 11.65 -3.02 9.99
CA ARG A 117 12.50 -3.49 8.87
C ARG A 117 12.98 -4.93 9.06
N GLU A 118 13.29 -5.32 10.29
CA GLU A 118 13.69 -6.70 10.57
C GLU A 118 12.55 -7.67 10.26
N ARG A 119 11.32 -7.35 10.68
CA ARG A 119 10.13 -8.12 10.31
C ARG A 119 9.89 -8.14 8.80
N ALA A 120 10.11 -7.03 8.10
CA ALA A 120 9.98 -6.99 6.65
C ALA A 120 10.91 -8.00 5.95
N LYS A 121 12.15 -8.13 6.44
CA LYS A 121 13.16 -9.07 5.90
C LYS A 121 12.84 -10.53 6.19
N VAL A 122 12.27 -10.83 7.36
CA VAL A 122 11.91 -12.21 7.76
C VAL A 122 10.73 -12.75 6.95
N ASN A 123 9.87 -11.87 6.44
CA ASN A 123 8.67 -12.22 5.69
C ASN A 123 8.89 -12.30 4.15
N LEU A 124 10.14 -12.28 3.67
CA LEU A 124 10.53 -12.31 2.26
C LEU A 124 11.14 -13.65 1.88
#